data_AF-A0A6P1JBS3-F1
#
_entry.id   AF-A0A6P1JBS3-F1
#
_cell.length_a   1.000
_cell.length_b   1.000
_cell.length_c   1.000
_cell.angle_alpha   90.00
_cell.angle_beta   90.00
_cell.angle_gamma   90.00
#
_symmetry.space_group_name_H-M   'P 1'
#
loop_
_entity.id
_entity.type
_entity.pdbx_description
1 polymer ?
#
loop_
_entity_poly.entity_id
_entity_poly.type
_entity_poly.pdbx_seq_one_letter_code
_entity_poly.pdbx_strand_id
1 'polypeptide(L)'
;MRIDVDGVERHVALHRQQDGVVARALVLIAGGGPGSEFVEESAAELSAKGYASLVIDDPDVTTPEQIRAVFDHVADSSETPVPQAILGFSPAGPDVWRLMESDAERIDMAFLVSCALPRGEFDFQQLRATGVRAVFAEGGEVYRSSYQRAHGPMSSIPTPHDFLVYGNGITDIYYDRASQAFHDETWRATLESLADWFDIWAPGSASAGAHPDH
;
A
#
# COMPACT_ATOMS: atom_id res chain seq x y z
N MET A 1 -1.21 -9.46 17.07
CA MET A 1 -1.02 -8.44 18.12
C MET A 1 -2.35 -7.75 18.36
N ARG A 2 -2.62 -7.32 19.59
CA ARG A 2 -3.83 -6.56 19.93
C ARG A 2 -3.44 -5.11 20.15
N ILE A 3 -4.15 -4.20 19.51
CA ILE A 3 -3.94 -2.76 19.64
C ILE A 3 -5.22 -2.11 20.14
N ASP A 4 -5.11 -1.13 21.02
CA ASP A 4 -6.25 -0.31 21.41
C ASP A 4 -6.35 0.87 20.44
N VAL A 5 -7.48 0.99 19.75
CA VAL A 5 -7.78 2.12 18.87
C VAL A 5 -9.09 2.72 19.37
N ASP A 6 -9.00 3.93 19.94
CA ASP A 6 -10.13 4.67 20.53
C ASP A 6 -10.91 3.87 21.60
N GLY A 7 -10.22 3.09 22.42
CA GLY A 7 -10.84 2.26 23.47
C GLY A 7 -11.49 0.97 22.95
N VAL A 8 -11.24 0.60 21.70
CA VAL A 8 -11.65 -0.68 21.12
C VAL A 8 -10.41 -1.52 20.82
N GLU A 9 -10.38 -2.75 21.37
CA GLU A 9 -9.32 -3.71 21.08
C GLU A 9 -9.48 -4.24 19.65
N ARG A 10 -8.43 -4.06 18.84
CA ARG A 10 -8.36 -4.45 17.43
C ARG A 10 -7.24 -5.46 17.23
N HIS A 11 -7.44 -6.32 16.23
CA HIS A 11 -6.45 -7.31 15.85
C HIS A 11 -5.59 -6.79 14.70
N VAL A 12 -4.28 -6.94 14.82
CA VAL A 12 -3.33 -6.72 13.72
C VAL A 12 -2.40 -7.92 13.60
N ALA A 13 -2.12 -8.35 12.38
CA ALA A 13 -1.23 -9.46 12.10
C ALA A 13 0.12 -8.93 11.60
N LEU A 14 1.20 -9.26 12.32
CA LEU A 14 2.54 -8.94 11.88
C LEU A 14 3.12 -10.13 11.12
N HIS A 15 3.35 -9.93 9.83
CA HIS A 15 4.00 -10.87 8.94
C HIS A 15 5.48 -10.50 8.84
N ARG A 16 6.33 -11.31 9.47
CA ARG A 16 7.79 -11.18 9.40
C ARG A 16 8.36 -12.17 8.40
N GLN A 17 9.56 -11.88 7.91
CA GLN A 17 10.40 -12.86 7.23
C GLN A 17 10.73 -14.03 8.18
N GLN A 18 11.24 -15.14 7.64
CA GLN A 18 11.76 -16.27 8.40
C GLN A 18 12.66 -15.82 9.57
N ASP A 19 12.59 -16.57 10.68
CA ASP A 19 13.30 -16.27 11.92
C ASP A 19 14.78 -15.93 11.66
N GLY A 20 15.21 -14.76 12.14
CA GLY A 20 16.61 -14.32 12.11
C GLY A 20 16.98 -13.31 11.01
N VAL A 21 16.06 -12.96 10.10
CA VAL A 21 16.31 -11.89 9.11
C VAL A 21 15.70 -10.57 9.56
N VAL A 22 16.51 -9.50 9.54
CA VAL A 22 16.05 -8.14 9.81
C VAL A 22 15.36 -7.60 8.57
N ALA A 23 14.08 -7.23 8.70
CA ALA A 23 13.32 -6.63 7.62
C ALA A 23 13.90 -5.27 7.21
N ARG A 24 13.88 -4.97 5.90
CA ARG A 24 14.33 -3.70 5.32
C ARG A 24 13.50 -2.51 5.82
N ALA A 25 12.18 -2.71 5.87
CA ALA A 25 11.21 -1.77 6.42
C ALA A 25 9.91 -2.51 6.75
N LEU A 26 9.01 -1.84 7.47
CA LEU A 26 7.66 -2.32 7.73
C LEU A 26 6.65 -1.60 6.81
N VAL A 27 5.77 -2.38 6.18
CA VAL A 27 4.69 -1.91 5.31
C VAL A 27 3.35 -2.15 6.00
N LEU A 28 2.53 -1.12 6.13
CA LEU A 28 1.16 -1.26 6.62
C LEU A 28 0.24 -1.65 5.45
N ILE A 29 -0.56 -2.70 5.61
CA ILE A 29 -1.57 -3.11 4.63
C ILE A 29 -2.97 -2.74 5.15
N ALA A 30 -3.71 -1.95 4.37
CA ALA A 30 -5.05 -1.47 4.67
C ALA A 30 -6.04 -1.84 3.55
N GLY A 31 -7.29 -2.17 3.90
CA GLY A 31 -8.36 -2.50 2.94
C GLY A 31 -8.60 -4.01 2.71
N GLY A 32 -8.08 -4.85 3.60
CA GLY A 32 -8.36 -6.30 3.68
C GLY A 32 -7.80 -6.87 4.98
N GLY A 33 -8.33 -8.00 5.45
CA GLY A 33 -7.84 -8.69 6.65
C GLY A 33 -6.95 -9.90 6.33
N PRO A 34 -6.22 -10.45 7.31
CA PRO A 34 -5.63 -11.78 7.27
C PRO A 34 -6.65 -12.83 6.79
N GLY A 35 -6.25 -13.71 5.86
CA GLY A 35 -7.17 -14.62 5.17
C GLY A 35 -7.73 -14.07 3.85
N SER A 36 -7.54 -12.79 3.54
CA SER A 36 -7.81 -12.26 2.21
C SER A 36 -6.65 -12.65 1.28
N GLU A 37 -6.91 -13.47 0.27
CA GLU A 37 -5.85 -13.99 -0.62
C GLU A 37 -4.96 -12.88 -1.23
N PHE A 38 -5.53 -11.73 -1.61
CA PHE A 38 -4.75 -10.60 -2.14
C PHE A 38 -3.82 -9.96 -1.10
N VAL A 39 -4.20 -9.94 0.18
CA VAL A 39 -3.36 -9.46 1.29
C VAL A 39 -2.23 -10.44 1.52
N GLU A 40 -2.54 -11.75 1.55
CA GLU A 40 -1.55 -12.80 1.79
C GLU A 40 -0.51 -12.85 0.68
N GLU A 41 -0.93 -12.77 -0.59
CA GLU A 41 -0.03 -12.75 -1.74
C GLU A 41 0.82 -11.48 -1.78
N SER A 42 0.25 -10.32 -1.44
CA SER A 42 1.02 -9.08 -1.35
C SER A 42 2.03 -9.11 -0.20
N ALA A 43 1.65 -9.64 0.96
CA ALA A 43 2.56 -9.83 2.10
C ALA A 43 3.65 -10.85 1.78
N ALA A 44 3.33 -11.90 1.03
CA ALA A 44 4.31 -12.89 0.56
C ALA A 44 5.31 -12.25 -0.43
N GLU A 45 4.85 -11.44 -1.39
CA GLU A 45 5.70 -10.72 -2.33
C GLU A 45 6.63 -9.73 -1.61
N LEU A 46 6.09 -8.94 -0.67
CA LEU A 46 6.87 -8.03 0.18
C LEU A 46 7.91 -8.80 1.02
N SER A 47 7.53 -9.94 1.59
CA SER A 47 8.44 -10.81 2.35
C SER A 47 9.56 -11.38 1.48
N ALA A 48 9.25 -11.79 0.24
CA ALA A 48 10.24 -12.24 -0.73
C ALA A 48 11.28 -11.14 -1.09
N LYS A 49 10.88 -9.87 -0.98
CA LYS A 49 11.74 -8.70 -1.17
C LYS A 49 12.43 -8.21 0.12
N GLY A 50 12.22 -8.90 1.24
CA GLY A 50 12.84 -8.61 2.52
C GLY A 50 12.13 -7.54 3.35
N TYR A 51 10.87 -7.24 3.06
CA TYR A 51 10.03 -6.34 3.85
C TYR A 51 9.18 -7.13 4.84
N ALA A 52 8.86 -6.50 5.97
CA ALA A 52 7.81 -6.99 6.86
C ALA A 52 6.49 -6.30 6.51
N SER A 53 5.36 -6.95 6.83
CA SER A 53 4.03 -6.37 6.63
C SER A 53 3.23 -6.41 7.92
N LEU A 54 2.55 -5.31 8.24
CA LEU A 54 1.55 -5.26 9.29
C LEU A 54 0.18 -5.16 8.63
N VAL A 55 -0.67 -6.15 8.87
CA VAL A 55 -2.02 -6.21 8.30
C VAL A 55 -3.03 -5.80 9.36
N ILE A 56 -3.92 -4.88 9.01
CA ILE A 56 -5.05 -4.51 9.84
C ILE A 56 -6.15 -5.57 9.67
N ASP A 57 -6.37 -6.40 10.68
CA ASP A 57 -7.37 -7.48 10.70
C ASP A 57 -8.73 -6.95 11.15
N ASP A 58 -9.21 -5.91 10.48
CA ASP A 58 -10.51 -5.34 10.80
C ASP A 58 -11.09 -4.55 9.61
N PRO A 59 -12.20 -5.02 9.00
CA PRO A 59 -12.87 -4.27 7.93
C PRO A 59 -13.51 -2.96 8.42
N ASP A 60 -13.66 -2.75 9.73
CA ASP A 60 -14.18 -1.53 10.34
C ASP A 60 -13.06 -0.51 10.69
N VAL A 61 -11.79 -0.89 10.55
CA VAL A 61 -10.66 0.04 10.64
C VAL A 61 -10.44 0.63 9.24
N THR A 62 -11.22 1.64 8.93
CA THR A 62 -11.09 2.35 7.66
C THR A 62 -10.78 3.82 7.85
N THR A 63 -11.00 4.46 9.00
CA THR A 63 -10.78 5.92 9.06
C THR A 63 -9.30 6.29 9.16
N PRO A 64 -8.90 7.50 8.71
CA PRO A 64 -7.51 7.95 8.83
C PRO A 64 -7.01 7.95 10.27
N GLU A 65 -7.86 8.32 11.23
CA GLU A 65 -7.52 8.35 12.65
C GLU A 65 -7.23 6.95 13.19
N GLN A 66 -8.04 5.97 12.79
CA GLN A 66 -7.84 4.59 13.23
C GLN A 66 -6.56 4.00 12.63
N ILE A 67 -6.27 4.27 11.34
CA ILE A 67 -5.03 3.84 10.70
C ILE A 67 -3.83 4.52 11.40
N ARG A 68 -3.92 5.82 11.71
CA ARG A 68 -2.89 6.55 12.47
C ARG A 68 -2.65 5.94 13.86
N ALA A 69 -3.70 5.54 14.57
CA ALA A 69 -3.56 4.88 15.87
C ALA A 69 -2.76 3.57 15.77
N VAL A 70 -2.84 2.85 14.64
CA VAL A 70 -1.97 1.69 14.38
C VAL A 70 -0.51 2.10 14.29
N PHE A 71 -0.19 3.17 13.54
CA PHE A 71 1.17 3.71 13.47
C PHE A 71 1.69 4.11 14.85
N ASP A 72 0.91 4.88 15.62
CA ASP A 72 1.29 5.36 16.95
C ASP A 72 1.54 4.19 17.91
N HIS A 73 0.65 3.19 17.92
CA HIS A 73 0.81 2.00 18.77
C HIS A 73 2.11 1.23 18.45
N VAL A 74 2.45 1.09 17.17
CA VAL A 74 3.68 0.41 16.76
C VAL A 74 4.91 1.25 17.12
N ALA A 75 4.84 2.58 17.00
CA ALA A 75 5.92 3.48 17.39
C ALA A 75 6.22 3.44 18.90
N ASP A 76 5.20 3.24 19.72
CA ASP A 76 5.35 3.08 21.16
C ASP A 76 5.88 1.68 21.55
N SER A 77 5.84 0.71 20.62
CA SER A 77 6.36 -0.64 20.82
C SER A 77 7.84 -0.73 20.46
N SER A 78 8.71 -0.87 21.48
CA SER A 78 10.17 -0.99 21.27
C SER A 78 10.63 -2.20 20.44
N GLU A 79 9.74 -3.16 20.15
CA GLU A 79 10.07 -4.43 19.47
C GLU A 79 9.69 -4.45 17.98
N THR A 80 8.92 -3.47 17.50
CA THR A 80 8.43 -3.45 16.11
C THR A 80 8.78 -2.12 15.46
N PRO A 81 9.49 -2.13 14.31
CA PRO A 81 9.76 -0.89 13.57
C PRO A 81 8.46 -0.18 13.19
N VAL A 82 8.45 1.14 13.19
CA VAL A 82 7.31 1.93 12.70
C VAL A 82 7.13 1.66 11.20
N PRO A 83 5.89 1.44 10.71
CA PRO A 83 5.67 1.37 9.28
C PRO A 83 6.12 2.67 8.62
N GLN A 84 6.79 2.59 7.47
CA GLN A 84 7.21 3.75 6.68
C GLN A 84 6.57 3.77 5.30
N ALA A 85 5.81 2.73 4.97
CA ALA A 85 5.08 2.63 3.72
C ALA A 85 3.67 2.07 3.96
N ILE A 86 2.77 2.37 3.03
CA ILE A 86 1.38 1.88 3.06
C ILE A 86 0.99 1.21 1.74
N LEU A 87 0.35 0.06 1.85
CA LEU A 87 -0.32 -0.64 0.78
C LEU A 87 -1.83 -0.54 1.01
N GLY A 88 -2.53 0.17 0.13
CA GLY A 88 -3.97 0.38 0.22
C GLY A 88 -4.75 -0.44 -0.82
N PHE A 89 -5.87 -1.03 -0.41
CA PHE A 89 -6.83 -1.70 -1.27
C PHE A 89 -8.20 -1.03 -1.23
N SER A 90 -8.84 -0.95 -2.40
CA SER A 90 -10.18 -0.43 -2.72
C SER A 90 -10.98 0.26 -1.59
N PRO A 91 -11.62 -0.43 -0.62
CA PRO A 91 -12.48 0.25 0.35
C PRO A 91 -11.72 1.21 1.28
N ALA A 92 -10.47 0.91 1.61
CA ALA A 92 -9.65 1.80 2.46
C ALA A 92 -9.07 2.99 1.69
N GLY A 93 -9.22 3.02 0.36
CA GLY A 93 -8.59 4.00 -0.52
C GLY A 93 -8.78 5.45 -0.09
N PRO A 94 -10.02 5.95 0.07
CA PRO A 94 -10.27 7.35 0.43
C PRO A 94 -9.58 7.77 1.72
N ASP A 95 -9.50 6.86 2.69
CA ASP A 95 -8.96 7.14 4.00
C ASP A 95 -7.44 6.98 4.05
N VAL A 96 -6.88 6.04 3.28
CA VAL A 96 -5.43 5.98 3.02
C VAL A 96 -4.95 7.27 2.34
N TRP A 97 -5.68 7.78 1.34
CA TRP A 97 -5.37 9.07 0.73
C TRP A 97 -5.37 10.22 1.74
N ARG A 98 -6.41 10.32 2.59
CA ARG A 98 -6.49 11.33 3.65
C ARG A 98 -5.41 11.19 4.71
N LEU A 99 -5.03 9.95 5.05
CA LEU A 99 -3.93 9.70 5.96
C LEU A 99 -2.63 10.23 5.36
N MET A 100 -2.32 9.90 4.10
CA MET A 100 -1.13 10.43 3.43
C MET A 100 -1.15 11.96 3.32
N GLU A 101 -2.30 12.58 3.13
CA GLU A 101 -2.45 14.04 3.14
C GLU A 101 -2.15 14.64 4.52
N SER A 102 -2.56 14.00 5.61
CA SER A 102 -2.42 14.52 6.98
C SER A 102 -1.14 14.10 7.70
N ASP A 103 -0.49 13.01 7.28
CA ASP A 103 0.70 12.41 7.90
C ASP A 103 1.82 12.13 6.87
N ALA A 104 1.93 12.95 5.83
CA ALA A 104 2.90 12.75 4.74
C ALA A 104 4.36 12.58 5.21
N GLU A 105 4.74 13.19 6.35
CA GLU A 105 6.09 13.08 6.90
C GLU A 105 6.40 11.70 7.51
N ARG A 106 5.39 10.86 7.74
CA ARG A 106 5.53 9.52 8.31
C ARG A 106 5.46 8.41 7.25
N ILE A 107 4.94 8.72 6.07
CA ILE A 107 4.70 7.77 4.99
C ILE A 107 5.62 8.14 3.84
N ASP A 108 6.73 7.42 3.71
CA ASP A 108 7.71 7.64 2.65
C ASP A 108 7.20 7.12 1.30
N MET A 109 6.41 6.04 1.32
CA MET A 109 5.98 5.35 0.10
C MET A 109 4.57 4.77 0.21
N ALA A 110 3.80 4.88 -0.87
CA ALA A 110 2.47 4.30 -0.98
C ALA A 110 2.29 3.51 -2.27
N PHE A 111 1.63 2.37 -2.16
CA PHE A 111 1.14 1.59 -3.29
C PHE A 111 -0.36 1.37 -3.14
N LEU A 112 -1.15 1.78 -4.13
CA LEU A 112 -2.61 1.81 -4.04
C LEU A 112 -3.24 0.99 -5.15
N VAL A 113 -4.07 0.01 -4.80
CA VAL A 113 -4.75 -0.86 -5.77
C VAL A 113 -6.23 -0.55 -5.78
N SER A 114 -6.71 0.01 -6.90
CA SER A 114 -8.11 0.36 -7.09
C SER A 114 -8.67 1.26 -5.96
N CYS A 115 -7.84 2.13 -5.38
CA CYS A 115 -8.23 3.03 -4.31
C CYS A 115 -8.83 4.34 -4.86
N ALA A 116 -10.10 4.60 -4.54
CA ALA A 116 -10.73 5.87 -4.87
C ALA A 116 -10.12 7.03 -4.08
N LEU A 117 -9.91 8.17 -4.76
CA LEU A 117 -9.65 9.43 -4.07
C LEU A 117 -10.87 9.83 -3.23
N PRO A 118 -10.67 10.50 -2.08
CA PRO A 118 -11.78 11.08 -1.34
C PRO A 118 -12.57 12.05 -2.23
N ARG A 119 -13.87 12.15 -1.98
CA ARG A 119 -14.72 13.16 -2.65
C ARG A 119 -14.35 14.55 -2.13
N GLY A 120 -14.35 15.53 -3.04
CA GLY A 120 -14.05 16.93 -2.71
C GLY A 120 -12.62 17.34 -3.10
N GLU A 121 -12.14 18.39 -2.45
CA GLU A 121 -10.77 18.88 -2.59
C GLU A 121 -9.79 17.93 -1.90
N PHE A 122 -8.60 17.80 -2.47
CA PHE A 122 -7.49 17.03 -1.94
C PHE A 122 -6.21 17.82 -2.18
N ASP A 123 -5.45 18.11 -1.13
CA ASP A 123 -4.23 18.90 -1.20
C ASP A 123 -3.02 18.02 -1.53
N PHE A 124 -2.79 17.84 -2.82
CA PHE A 124 -1.64 17.08 -3.33
C PHE A 124 -0.28 17.67 -2.91
N GLN A 125 -0.20 18.95 -2.50
CA GLN A 125 1.06 19.53 -2.01
C GLN A 125 1.56 18.89 -0.73
N GLN A 126 0.65 18.30 0.07
CA GLN A 126 1.04 17.56 1.27
C GLN A 126 1.87 16.32 0.91
N LEU A 127 1.67 15.73 -0.26
CA LEU A 127 2.35 14.50 -0.69
C LEU A 127 3.81 14.71 -1.14
N ARG A 128 4.40 15.89 -0.93
CA ARG A 128 5.78 16.20 -1.35
C ARG A 128 6.87 15.30 -0.77
N ALA A 129 6.58 14.60 0.32
CA ALA A 129 7.49 13.65 0.99
C ALA A 129 7.12 12.18 0.75
N THR A 130 5.95 11.91 0.14
CA THR A 130 5.42 10.56 -0.04
C THR A 130 5.50 10.17 -1.50
N GLY A 131 6.24 9.11 -1.83
CA GLY A 131 6.17 8.53 -3.16
C GLY A 131 4.85 7.79 -3.35
N VAL A 132 4.19 7.93 -4.50
CA VAL A 132 2.88 7.31 -4.74
C VAL A 132 2.85 6.52 -6.05
N ARG A 133 2.64 5.21 -5.97
CA ARG A 133 2.19 4.41 -7.12
C ARG A 133 0.75 3.99 -6.94
N ALA A 134 -0.09 4.24 -7.93
CA ALA A 134 -1.50 3.84 -7.90
C ALA A 134 -1.89 3.07 -9.17
N VAL A 135 -2.63 1.98 -8.99
CA VAL A 135 -3.03 1.04 -10.03
C VAL A 135 -4.53 1.13 -10.26
N PHE A 136 -4.92 1.35 -11.51
CA PHE A 136 -6.30 1.54 -11.94
C PHE A 136 -6.70 0.56 -13.04
N ALA A 137 -7.96 0.16 -13.03
CA ALA A 137 -8.62 -0.54 -14.13
C ALA A 137 -9.34 0.48 -15.03
N GLU A 138 -8.97 0.60 -16.31
CA GLU A 138 -9.49 1.65 -17.23
C GLU A 138 -11.02 1.67 -17.34
N GLY A 139 -11.67 0.51 -17.31
CA GLY A 139 -13.12 0.36 -17.33
C GLY A 139 -13.81 0.54 -15.97
N GLY A 140 -13.03 0.67 -14.89
CA GLY A 140 -13.50 0.77 -13.51
C GLY A 140 -14.09 2.13 -13.15
N GLU A 141 -14.89 2.16 -12.09
CA GLU A 141 -15.45 3.39 -11.54
C GLU A 141 -14.39 4.21 -10.80
N VAL A 142 -13.43 3.53 -10.18
CA VAL A 142 -12.30 4.17 -9.50
C VAL A 142 -11.45 4.96 -10.49
N TYR A 143 -11.16 4.39 -11.67
CA TYR A 143 -10.47 5.11 -12.74
C TYR A 143 -11.22 6.39 -13.15
N ARG A 144 -12.51 6.28 -13.48
CA ARG A 144 -13.33 7.43 -13.91
C ARG A 144 -13.39 8.55 -12.87
N SER A 145 -13.51 8.17 -11.60
CA SER A 145 -13.71 9.11 -10.50
C SER A 145 -12.41 9.68 -9.90
N SER A 146 -11.28 9.00 -10.09
CA SER A 146 -10.04 9.30 -9.33
C SER A 146 -8.81 9.49 -10.19
N TYR A 147 -8.62 8.74 -11.29
CA TYR A 147 -7.37 8.81 -12.06
C TYR A 147 -7.09 10.22 -12.58
N GLN A 148 -8.05 10.85 -13.26
CA GLN A 148 -7.86 12.20 -13.82
C GLN A 148 -7.66 13.26 -12.72
N ARG A 149 -8.28 13.07 -11.56
CA ARG A 149 -8.16 13.96 -10.40
C ARG A 149 -6.80 13.82 -9.70
N ALA A 150 -6.17 12.64 -9.74
CA ALA A 150 -4.85 12.40 -9.14
C ALA A 150 -3.70 12.70 -10.11
N HIS A 151 -3.76 12.12 -11.31
CA HIS A 151 -2.63 12.09 -12.26
C HIS A 151 -2.17 13.49 -12.69
N GLY A 152 -3.12 14.38 -13.03
CA GLY A 152 -2.80 15.75 -13.43
C GLY A 152 -2.09 16.54 -12.33
N PRO A 153 -2.71 16.73 -11.14
CA PRO A 153 -2.09 17.46 -10.04
C PRO A 153 -0.75 16.87 -9.56
N MET A 154 -0.63 15.54 -9.47
CA MET A 154 0.61 14.89 -9.02
C MET A 154 1.82 15.17 -9.90
N SER A 155 1.63 15.46 -11.20
CA SER A 155 2.73 15.83 -12.11
C SER A 155 3.49 17.10 -11.68
N SER A 156 2.89 17.93 -10.82
CA SER A 156 3.48 19.15 -10.28
C SER A 156 4.13 18.96 -8.90
N ILE A 157 4.00 17.78 -8.30
CA ILE A 157 4.52 17.48 -6.96
C ILE A 157 5.92 16.86 -7.10
N PRO A 158 6.94 17.38 -6.40
CA PRO A 158 8.33 16.93 -6.56
C PRO A 158 8.61 15.64 -5.77
N THR A 159 7.79 14.63 -5.97
CA THR A 159 7.91 13.29 -5.36
C THR A 159 7.85 12.22 -6.46
N PRO A 160 8.52 11.07 -6.31
CA PRO A 160 8.31 9.93 -7.20
C PRO A 160 6.83 9.54 -7.23
N HIS A 161 6.24 9.49 -8.42
CA HIS A 161 4.88 9.01 -8.58
C HIS A 161 4.69 8.25 -9.87
N ASP A 162 3.76 7.31 -9.86
CA ASP A 162 3.43 6.48 -11.02
C ASP A 162 1.95 6.08 -10.98
N PHE A 163 1.29 6.13 -12.13
CA PHE A 163 -0.13 5.82 -12.27
C PHE A 163 -0.30 4.77 -13.36
N LEU A 164 -0.41 3.51 -12.93
CA LEU A 164 -0.57 2.38 -13.84
C LEU A 164 -2.04 2.18 -14.16
N VAL A 165 -2.33 2.01 -15.45
CA VAL A 165 -3.68 1.79 -15.95
C VAL A 165 -3.68 0.51 -16.77
N TYR A 166 -4.39 -0.51 -16.30
CA TYR A 166 -4.65 -1.71 -17.10
C TYR A 166 -5.91 -1.49 -17.94
N GLY A 167 -5.71 -1.50 -19.27
CA GLY A 167 -6.73 -1.18 -20.27
C GLY A 167 -7.61 -2.36 -20.70
N ASN A 168 -8.27 -2.23 -21.86
CA ASN A 168 -9.01 -3.31 -22.53
C ASN A 168 -10.25 -3.83 -21.80
N GLY A 169 -11.03 -2.93 -21.19
CA GLY A 169 -12.30 -3.27 -20.53
C GLY A 169 -12.14 -3.95 -19.16
N ILE A 170 -10.92 -3.99 -18.62
CA ILE A 170 -10.66 -4.36 -17.23
C ILE A 170 -11.40 -3.37 -16.33
N THR A 171 -12.12 -3.89 -15.34
CA THR A 171 -12.88 -3.11 -14.36
C THR A 171 -12.43 -3.46 -12.95
N ASP A 172 -12.89 -2.72 -11.93
CA ASP A 172 -12.45 -2.93 -10.54
C ASP A 172 -12.74 -4.37 -10.03
N ILE A 173 -13.75 -5.04 -10.60
CA ILE A 173 -14.09 -6.45 -10.27
C ILE A 173 -13.05 -7.47 -10.77
N TYR A 174 -12.04 -7.06 -11.53
CA TYR A 174 -10.97 -7.96 -11.98
C TYR A 174 -9.96 -8.25 -10.87
N TYR A 175 -9.94 -7.43 -9.81
CA TYR A 175 -9.17 -7.68 -8.59
C TYR A 175 -9.94 -8.47 -7.53
N ASP A 176 -11.26 -8.64 -7.72
CA ASP A 176 -12.10 -9.39 -6.80
C ASP A 176 -12.04 -10.88 -7.16
N ARG A 177 -11.35 -11.68 -6.34
CA ARG A 177 -11.25 -13.13 -6.55
C ARG A 177 -12.58 -13.88 -6.44
N ALA A 178 -13.58 -13.31 -5.78
CA ALA A 178 -14.92 -13.89 -5.76
C ALA A 178 -15.69 -13.63 -7.06
N SER A 179 -15.21 -12.71 -7.90
CA SER A 179 -15.80 -12.39 -9.20
C SER A 179 -15.43 -13.43 -10.25
N GLN A 180 -16.40 -13.80 -11.09
CA GLN A 180 -16.14 -14.60 -12.30
C GLN A 180 -15.30 -13.85 -13.34
N ALA A 181 -15.16 -12.53 -13.18
CA ALA A 181 -14.31 -11.68 -14.01
C ALA A 181 -12.91 -11.48 -13.42
N PHE A 182 -12.54 -12.18 -12.34
CA PHE A 182 -11.18 -12.16 -11.82
C PHE A 182 -10.18 -12.51 -12.92
N HIS A 183 -9.09 -11.75 -13.01
CA HIS A 183 -8.08 -11.93 -14.04
C HIS A 183 -6.70 -12.06 -13.40
N ASP A 184 -6.23 -13.31 -13.30
CA ASP A 184 -5.00 -13.70 -12.61
C ASP A 184 -3.78 -12.97 -13.18
N GLU A 185 -3.69 -12.81 -14.50
CA GLU A 185 -2.58 -12.12 -15.14
C GLU A 185 -2.52 -10.64 -14.79
N THR A 186 -3.67 -9.97 -14.63
CA THR A 186 -3.69 -8.57 -14.17
C THR A 186 -3.22 -8.49 -12.73
N TRP A 187 -3.64 -9.41 -11.88
CA TRP A 187 -3.21 -9.44 -10.49
C TRP A 187 -1.71 -9.73 -10.34
N ARG A 188 -1.16 -10.67 -11.11
CA ARG A 188 0.29 -10.92 -11.15
C ARG A 188 1.07 -9.68 -11.59
N ALA A 189 0.62 -8.99 -12.63
CA ALA A 189 1.24 -7.74 -13.07
C ALA A 189 1.20 -6.67 -11.96
N THR A 190 0.13 -6.62 -11.16
CA THR A 190 0.05 -5.73 -9.99
C THR A 190 1.10 -6.09 -8.93
N LEU A 191 1.28 -7.38 -8.64
CA LEU A 191 2.28 -7.86 -7.67
C LEU A 191 3.72 -7.58 -8.14
N GLU A 192 4.02 -7.81 -9.42
CA GLU A 192 5.32 -7.45 -10.00
C GLU A 192 5.58 -5.94 -9.88
N SER A 193 4.58 -5.13 -10.17
CA SER A 193 4.65 -3.68 -10.01
C SER A 193 4.81 -3.23 -8.55
N LEU A 194 4.19 -3.94 -7.60
CA LEU A 194 4.37 -3.72 -6.16
C LEU A 194 5.83 -3.95 -5.79
N ALA A 195 6.38 -5.11 -6.17
CA ALA A 195 7.78 -5.46 -5.96
C ALA A 195 8.74 -4.39 -6.51
N ASP A 196 8.55 -3.99 -7.77
CA ASP A 196 9.39 -2.99 -8.44
C ASP A 196 9.34 -1.63 -7.73
N TRP A 197 8.16 -1.22 -7.24
CA TRP A 197 7.99 0.06 -6.56
C TRP A 197 8.76 0.12 -5.24
N PHE A 198 8.70 -0.96 -4.46
CA PHE A 198 9.41 -1.04 -3.20
C PHE A 198 10.92 -1.16 -3.39
N ASP A 199 11.40 -1.78 -4.47
CA ASP A 199 12.83 -1.82 -4.80
C ASP A 199 13.41 -0.43 -5.11
N ILE A 200 12.62 0.48 -5.70
CA ILE A 200 12.99 1.90 -5.89
C ILE A 200 13.08 2.64 -4.55
N TRP A 201 12.18 2.34 -3.62
CA TRP A 201 12.07 3.05 -2.34
C TRP A 201 13.28 2.85 -1.42
N ALA A 202 13.79 1.62 -1.31
CA ALA A 202 14.85 1.28 -0.37
C ALA A 202 16.03 0.58 -1.05
N PRO A 203 16.73 1.22 -2.01
CA PRO A 203 17.74 0.54 -2.83
C PRO A 203 18.86 -0.05 -1.95
N GLY A 204 18.92 -1.38 -1.85
CA GLY A 204 19.85 -2.01 -0.90
C GLY A 204 19.90 -3.54 -0.78
N SER A 205 19.11 -4.33 -1.52
CA SER A 205 19.20 -5.81 -1.46
C SER A 205 19.30 -6.55 -2.80
N ALA A 206 19.25 -5.84 -3.93
CA ALA A 206 19.56 -6.42 -5.24
C ALA A 206 20.91 -5.87 -5.74
N SER A 207 21.89 -6.76 -5.93
CA SER A 207 23.28 -6.55 -6.42
C SER A 207 24.39 -6.24 -5.40
N ALA A 208 24.51 -7.07 -4.35
CA ALA A 208 25.84 -7.44 -3.83
C ALA A 208 26.23 -8.81 -4.43
N GLY A 209 26.44 -8.85 -5.75
CA GLY A 209 26.78 -10.08 -6.46
C GLY A 209 27.16 -9.82 -7.91
N ALA A 210 28.47 -9.92 -8.18
CA ALA A 210 29.13 -9.98 -9.48
C ALA A 210 29.32 -8.66 -10.26
N HIS A 211 30.31 -7.87 -9.82
CA HIS A 211 31.29 -7.34 -10.77
C HIS A 211 32.51 -8.27 -10.74
N PRO A 212 32.83 -9.02 -11.82
CA PRO A 212 34.18 -9.49 -12.01
C PRO A 212 35.02 -8.32 -12.52
N ASP A 213 36.12 -8.06 -11.82
CA ASP A 213 37.19 -7.19 -12.28
C ASP A 213 37.65 -7.62 -13.68
N HIS A 214 37.53 -6.73 -14.67
CA HIS A 214 38.37 -6.70 -15.87
C HIS A 214 38.45 -5.29 -16.44
#